data_AF-A0AAD7R3V0-F1
#
_entry.id   AF-A0AAD7R3V0-F1
#
_cell.length_a   1.000
_cell.length_b   1.000
_cell.length_c   1.000
_cell.angle_alpha   90.00
_cell.angle_beta   90.00
_cell.angle_gamma   90.00
#
_symmetry.space_group_name_H-M   'P 1'
#
loop_
_entity.id
_entity.type
_entity.pdbx_description
1 polymer ?
#
loop_
_entity_poly.entity_id
_entity_poly.type
_entity_poly.pdbx_seq_one_letter_code
_entity_poly.pdbx_strand_id
1 'polypeptide(L)'
;MLPRQQDPGNEEETLQDNVEGDEDQLPDTEQDEILHDNVEGDEDQLPDTEQDEILHGCNKCLKTFKKASFGAKTDFSGFDRSTWPLRTSEEHKTFAKMTEKATTKAAQKKLEAQYGARWSELFFLPYYDAIRFVVIDPMHNLLLGTARHVLKLWIELGVLSIQKFEELQRRMDSLKSLKNQSLTQLQRCVLEL
;
A
#
# COMPACT_ATOMS: atom_id res chain seq x y z
N MET A 1 -3.13 -22.74 45.09
CA MET A 1 -3.80 -23.51 46.15
C MET A 1 -5.12 -22.82 46.46
N LEU A 2 -6.20 -23.49 46.07
CA LEU A 2 -7.63 -23.47 46.47
C LEU A 2 -8.15 -22.46 47.54
N PRO A 3 -9.48 -22.21 47.64
CA PRO A 3 -10.49 -22.08 46.58
C PRO A 3 -11.61 -21.04 46.86
N ARG A 4 -12.41 -20.84 45.80
CA ARG A 4 -13.83 -20.46 45.70
C ARG A 4 -14.70 -20.79 46.94
N GLN A 5 -15.54 -19.85 47.36
CA GLN A 5 -16.75 -20.11 48.14
C GLN A 5 -17.99 -19.74 47.32
N GLN A 6 -19.00 -20.61 47.39
CA GLN A 6 -20.34 -20.57 46.81
C GLN A 6 -21.28 -20.78 48.00
N ASP A 7 -22.22 -19.87 48.27
CA ASP A 7 -23.69 -19.93 48.03
C ASP A 7 -24.36 -19.22 49.26
N PRO A 8 -25.70 -18.96 49.38
CA PRO A 8 -26.84 -19.33 48.54
C PRO A 8 -27.82 -18.17 48.22
N GLY A 9 -28.86 -18.44 47.42
CA GLY A 9 -29.84 -17.47 46.95
C GLY A 9 -30.96 -17.08 47.93
N ASN A 10 -31.74 -16.07 47.53
CA ASN A 10 -33.18 -15.99 47.77
C ASN A 10 -33.85 -15.03 46.78
N GLU A 11 -35.14 -15.25 46.59
CA GLU A 11 -36.02 -14.87 45.47
C GLU A 11 -36.56 -13.42 45.49
N GLU A 12 -36.96 -12.98 44.29
CA GLU A 12 -38.02 -12.02 43.91
C GLU A 12 -38.37 -10.80 44.78
N GLU A 13 -38.23 -9.58 44.22
CA GLU A 13 -39.32 -8.59 44.28
C GLU A 13 -39.30 -7.66 43.04
N THR A 14 -40.42 -7.68 42.34
CA THR A 14 -40.78 -6.85 41.18
C THR A 14 -41.02 -5.39 41.58
N LEU A 15 -40.47 -4.43 40.83
CA LEU A 15 -41.08 -3.12 40.72
C LEU A 15 -40.92 -2.58 39.30
N GLN A 16 -42.06 -2.45 38.64
CA GLN A 16 -42.26 -1.78 37.36
C GLN A 16 -42.17 -0.27 37.58
N ASP A 17 -41.42 0.44 36.73
CA ASP A 17 -41.67 1.84 36.46
C ASP A 17 -41.60 2.06 34.95
N ASN A 18 -42.79 2.25 34.37
CA ASN A 18 -42.99 2.75 33.01
C ASN A 18 -42.91 4.28 33.05
N VAL A 19 -42.07 4.89 32.21
CA VAL A 19 -42.28 6.27 31.75
C VAL A 19 -42.18 6.26 30.23
N GLU A 20 -43.31 6.61 29.62
CA GLU A 20 -43.57 6.70 28.18
C GLU A 20 -42.75 7.81 27.50
N GLY A 21 -42.52 7.61 26.19
CA GLY A 21 -42.51 8.68 25.20
C GLY A 21 -41.15 9.25 24.84
N ASP A 22 -40.58 8.79 23.72
CA ASP A 22 -40.44 9.64 22.52
C ASP A 22 -40.03 8.75 21.34
N GLU A 23 -41.03 8.46 20.50
CA GLU A 23 -40.87 7.85 19.19
C GLU A 23 -40.39 8.92 18.21
N ASP A 24 -39.17 8.79 17.70
CA ASP A 24 -38.78 9.37 16.41
C ASP A 24 -38.26 8.24 15.52
N GLN A 25 -39.17 7.70 14.71
CA GLN A 25 -38.89 6.80 13.62
C GLN A 25 -38.23 7.58 12.46
N LEU A 26 -37.09 7.09 11.99
CA LEU A 26 -36.64 7.31 10.62
C LEU A 26 -36.31 5.96 9.95
N PRO A 27 -36.56 5.85 8.63
CA PRO A 27 -37.06 4.63 8.04
C PRO A 27 -35.97 3.64 7.62
N ASP A 28 -36.30 2.37 7.77
CA ASP A 28 -35.69 1.26 7.03
C ASP A 28 -35.93 1.46 5.52
N THR A 29 -34.85 1.49 4.74
CA THR A 29 -34.61 0.74 3.49
C THR A 29 -33.61 1.49 2.60
N GLU A 30 -32.37 1.01 2.59
CA GLU A 30 -31.57 0.77 1.37
C GLU A 30 -30.44 -0.15 1.82
N GLN A 31 -30.73 -1.46 1.76
CA GLN A 31 -29.72 -2.50 1.88
C GLN A 31 -28.86 -2.38 0.62
N ASP A 32 -27.64 -1.86 0.75
CA ASP A 32 -26.61 -2.16 -0.22
C ASP A 32 -26.44 -3.68 -0.23
N GLU A 33 -26.92 -4.31 -1.30
CA GLU A 33 -26.65 -5.70 -1.64
C GLU A 33 -25.14 -5.88 -1.77
N ILE A 34 -24.46 -6.09 -0.65
CA ILE A 34 -23.17 -6.73 -0.63
C ILE A 34 -23.47 -8.17 -1.04
N LEU A 35 -23.22 -8.48 -2.32
CA LEU A 35 -23.18 -9.85 -2.81
C LEU A 35 -22.06 -10.57 -2.03
N HIS A 36 -22.44 -11.13 -0.88
CA HIS A 36 -21.70 -12.16 -0.21
C HIS A 36 -21.83 -13.41 -1.07
N ASP A 37 -20.95 -13.54 -2.06
CA ASP A 37 -20.67 -14.86 -2.63
C ASP A 37 -20.01 -15.68 -1.51
N ASN A 38 -20.84 -16.46 -0.83
CA ASN A 38 -20.45 -17.58 -0.01
C ASN A 38 -19.70 -18.57 -0.90
N VAL A 39 -18.38 -18.50 -0.93
CA VAL A 39 -17.55 -19.60 -1.43
C VAL A 39 -17.32 -20.56 -0.25
N GLU A 40 -18.39 -21.22 0.17
CA GLU A 40 -18.28 -22.54 0.79
C GLU A 40 -18.25 -23.53 -0.37
N GLY A 41 -17.04 -23.99 -0.71
CA GLY A 41 -16.80 -24.93 -1.78
C GLY A 41 -15.45 -25.60 -1.57
N ASP A 42 -15.50 -26.75 -0.92
CA ASP A 42 -14.60 -27.91 -0.97
C ASP A 42 -13.09 -27.67 -1.14
N GLU A 43 -12.38 -27.98 -0.05
CA GLU A 43 -10.99 -28.44 -0.10
C GLU A 43 -10.90 -29.68 -1.01
N ASP A 44 -9.84 -29.77 -1.80
CA ASP A 44 -9.49 -30.85 -2.74
C ASP A 44 -10.12 -30.86 -4.15
N GLN A 45 -9.66 -29.94 -5.00
CA GLN A 45 -9.09 -30.28 -6.31
C GLN A 45 -8.29 -29.09 -6.87
N LEU A 46 -6.97 -29.23 -6.97
CA LEU A 46 -6.18 -28.41 -7.91
C LEU A 46 -6.34 -29.01 -9.31
N PRO A 47 -6.96 -28.34 -10.28
CA PRO A 47 -6.70 -28.64 -11.66
C PRO A 47 -5.41 -27.92 -12.07
N ASP A 48 -4.39 -28.71 -12.43
CA ASP A 48 -3.22 -28.27 -13.20
C ASP A 48 -3.71 -27.72 -14.54
N THR A 49 -4.18 -26.48 -14.54
CA THR A 49 -4.69 -25.81 -15.72
C THR A 49 -3.98 -24.48 -15.83
N GLU A 50 -2.89 -24.50 -16.59
CA GLU A 50 -2.54 -23.44 -17.56
C GLU A 50 -2.86 -22.01 -17.10
N GLN A 51 -2.45 -21.66 -15.87
CA GLN A 51 -2.55 -20.29 -15.40
C GLN A 51 -1.41 -19.54 -16.05
N ASP A 52 -1.69 -18.96 -17.22
CA ASP A 52 -0.88 -17.88 -17.78
C ASP A 52 -0.51 -16.94 -16.63
N GLU A 53 0.76 -16.91 -16.22
CA GLU A 53 1.19 -16.10 -15.09
C GLU A 53 0.98 -14.63 -15.43
N ILE A 54 -0.15 -14.07 -14.99
CA ILE A 54 -0.53 -12.69 -15.21
C ILE A 54 0.38 -11.82 -14.34
N LEU A 55 1.21 -11.00 -14.97
CA LEU A 55 2.07 -10.05 -14.27
C LEU A 55 1.46 -8.64 -14.31
N HIS A 56 1.11 -8.10 -13.15
CA HIS A 56 0.81 -6.67 -12.99
C HIS A 56 2.10 -5.90 -12.71
N GLY A 57 2.69 -5.30 -13.75
CA GLY A 57 3.98 -4.60 -13.64
C GLY A 57 3.89 -3.13 -13.21
N CYS A 58 2.68 -2.57 -13.06
CA CYS A 58 2.48 -1.16 -12.75
C CYS A 58 1.62 -0.99 -11.49
N ASN A 59 2.05 -0.09 -10.60
CA ASN A 59 1.25 0.30 -9.45
C ASN A 59 0.09 1.22 -9.84
N LYS A 60 0.25 2.05 -10.88
CA LYS A 60 -0.73 3.07 -11.30
C LYS A 60 -1.86 2.55 -12.16
N CYS A 61 -1.71 1.39 -12.78
CA CYS A 61 -2.72 0.83 -13.65
C CYS A 61 -2.88 -0.68 -13.42
N LEU A 62 -4.00 -1.22 -13.91
CA LEU A 62 -4.30 -2.66 -13.87
C LEU A 62 -3.79 -3.39 -15.12
N LYS A 63 -2.91 -2.77 -15.94
CA LYS A 63 -2.37 -3.40 -17.15
C LYS A 63 -1.63 -4.70 -16.79
N THR A 64 -2.02 -5.76 -17.49
CA THR A 64 -1.40 -7.08 -17.41
C THR A 64 -0.36 -7.25 -18.51
N PHE A 65 0.74 -7.92 -18.16
CA PHE A 65 1.75 -8.37 -19.10
C PHE A 65 1.65 -9.89 -19.19
N LYS A 66 1.22 -10.37 -20.35
CA LYS A 66 1.07 -11.81 -20.61
C LYS A 66 2.37 -12.37 -21.16
N LYS A 67 2.64 -13.64 -20.84
CA LYS A 67 3.63 -14.44 -21.57
C LYS A 67 2.94 -15.03 -22.82
N ALA A 68 3.67 -15.11 -23.92
CA ALA A 68 3.14 -15.70 -25.16
C ALA A 68 3.00 -17.24 -25.07
N SER A 69 3.84 -17.87 -24.25
CA SER A 69 3.81 -19.31 -23.97
C SER A 69 4.62 -19.62 -22.71
N PHE A 70 4.46 -20.84 -22.18
CA PHE A 70 5.27 -21.34 -21.07
C PHE A 70 6.76 -21.29 -21.42
N GLY A 71 7.56 -20.61 -20.60
CA GLY A 71 9.00 -20.41 -20.81
C GLY A 71 9.38 -19.21 -21.70
N ALA A 72 8.43 -18.55 -22.36
CA ALA A 72 8.70 -17.32 -23.10
C ALA A 72 8.97 -16.14 -22.15
N LYS A 73 9.82 -15.20 -22.59
CA LYS A 73 10.02 -13.93 -21.88
C LYS A 73 8.72 -13.12 -21.90
N THR A 74 8.37 -12.54 -20.76
CA THR A 74 7.25 -11.60 -20.67
C THR A 74 7.51 -10.42 -21.59
N ASP A 75 6.54 -10.09 -22.44
CA ASP A 75 6.62 -8.89 -23.26
C ASP A 75 6.18 -7.68 -22.43
N PHE A 76 7.08 -6.73 -22.23
CA PHE A 76 6.84 -5.46 -21.53
C PHE A 76 6.60 -4.29 -22.50
N SER A 77 6.39 -4.56 -23.79
CA SER A 77 6.11 -3.53 -24.78
C SER A 77 4.68 -2.94 -24.65
N GLY A 78 4.31 -2.03 -25.55
CA GLY A 78 2.94 -1.48 -25.60
C GLY A 78 2.64 -0.41 -24.54
N PHE A 79 3.56 0.55 -24.37
CA PHE A 79 3.47 1.68 -23.44
C PHE A 79 2.48 2.78 -23.86
N ASP A 80 1.34 2.42 -24.44
CA ASP A 80 0.25 3.38 -24.64
C ASP A 80 -0.55 3.56 -23.34
N ARG A 81 -0.03 4.41 -22.47
CA ARG A 81 -0.61 4.66 -21.14
C ARG A 81 -2.01 5.24 -21.19
N SER A 82 -2.42 5.84 -22.31
CA SER A 82 -3.76 6.42 -22.46
C SER A 82 -4.86 5.35 -22.47
N THR A 83 -4.51 4.13 -22.89
CA THR A 83 -5.44 3.00 -22.99
C THR A 83 -5.51 2.15 -21.71
N TRP A 84 -4.70 2.47 -20.70
CA TRP A 84 -4.56 1.62 -19.53
C TRP A 84 -5.62 1.92 -18.48
N PRO A 85 -6.31 0.91 -17.94
CA PRO A 85 -7.24 1.11 -16.83
C PRO A 85 -6.47 1.64 -15.62
N LEU A 86 -6.81 2.85 -15.19
CA LEU A 86 -6.22 3.48 -14.02
C LEU A 86 -6.61 2.72 -12.76
N ARG A 87 -5.67 2.62 -11.82
CA ARG A 87 -5.92 2.08 -10.48
C ARG A 87 -6.03 3.25 -9.51
N THR A 88 -7.09 3.28 -8.72
CA THR A 88 -7.27 4.25 -7.64
C THR A 88 -6.63 3.76 -6.34
N SER A 89 -6.36 4.68 -5.40
CA SER A 89 -5.84 4.29 -4.09
C SER A 89 -6.84 3.47 -3.28
N GLU A 90 -8.13 3.73 -3.44
CA GLU A 90 -9.20 3.03 -2.73
C GLU A 90 -9.29 1.57 -3.21
N GLU A 91 -9.34 1.35 -4.52
CA GLU A 91 -9.30 0.01 -5.11
C GLU A 91 -8.06 -0.77 -4.65
N HIS A 92 -6.88 -0.14 -4.67
CA HIS A 92 -5.66 -0.81 -4.22
C HIS A 92 -5.73 -1.21 -2.74
N LYS A 93 -6.26 -0.35 -1.88
CA LYS A 93 -6.47 -0.64 -0.45
C LYS A 93 -7.49 -1.78 -0.27
N THR A 94 -8.56 -1.80 -1.07
CA THR A 94 -9.56 -2.87 -1.04
C THR A 94 -8.96 -4.21 -1.44
N PHE A 95 -8.22 -4.28 -2.55
CA PHE A 95 -7.53 -5.50 -2.96
C PHE A 95 -6.50 -5.96 -1.93
N ALA A 96 -5.75 -5.03 -1.35
CA ALA A 96 -4.80 -5.35 -0.29
C ALA A 96 -5.49 -5.89 0.98
N LYS A 97 -6.67 -5.39 1.35
CA LYS A 97 -7.47 -5.95 2.45
C LYS A 97 -7.99 -7.35 2.14
N MET A 98 -8.38 -7.63 0.89
CA MET A 98 -8.77 -8.99 0.48
C MET A 98 -7.59 -9.96 0.67
N THR A 99 -6.39 -9.54 0.30
CA THR A 99 -5.15 -10.31 0.50
C THR A 99 -4.82 -10.56 1.98
N GLU A 100 -5.16 -9.63 2.87
CA GLU A 100 -4.99 -9.76 4.33
C GLU A 100 -5.98 -10.74 4.95
N LYS A 101 -7.24 -10.68 4.51
CA LYS A 101 -8.32 -11.58 4.96
C LYS A 101 -8.19 -13.02 4.45
N ALA A 102 -7.27 -13.29 3.53
CA ALA A 102 -7.06 -14.63 2.99
C ALA A 102 -6.56 -15.60 4.07
N THR A 103 -7.25 -16.73 4.20
CA THR A 103 -6.96 -17.74 5.24
C THR A 103 -5.66 -18.49 5.01
N THR A 104 -5.30 -18.73 3.74
CA THR A 104 -4.12 -19.51 3.37
C THR A 104 -3.10 -18.66 2.60
N LYS A 105 -1.81 -19.01 2.75
CA LYS A 105 -0.73 -18.38 1.99
C LYS A 105 -0.89 -18.57 0.48
N ALA A 106 -1.48 -19.67 0.04
CA ALA A 106 -1.74 -19.94 -1.37
C ALA A 106 -2.82 -19.01 -1.92
N ALA A 107 -3.95 -18.84 -1.20
CA ALA A 107 -4.99 -17.88 -1.56
C ALA A 107 -4.44 -16.45 -1.56
N GLN A 108 -3.65 -16.08 -0.55
CA GLN A 108 -2.98 -14.80 -0.48
C GLN A 108 -2.13 -14.54 -1.73
N LYS A 109 -1.23 -15.48 -2.08
CA LYS A 109 -0.36 -15.34 -3.26
C LYS A 109 -1.17 -15.26 -4.57
N LYS A 110 -2.28 -15.97 -4.67
CA LYS A 110 -3.19 -15.91 -5.83
C LYS A 110 -3.83 -14.52 -5.96
N LEU A 111 -4.32 -13.95 -4.86
CA LEU A 111 -4.89 -12.60 -4.83
C LEU A 111 -3.82 -11.53 -5.11
N GLU A 112 -2.62 -11.68 -4.55
CA GLU A 112 -1.48 -10.79 -4.85
C GLU A 112 -1.12 -10.82 -6.34
N ALA A 113 -1.11 -12.01 -6.95
CA ALA A 113 -0.84 -12.15 -8.38
C ALA A 113 -1.98 -11.57 -9.24
N GLN A 114 -3.24 -11.77 -8.84
CA GLN A 114 -4.41 -11.32 -9.58
C GLN A 114 -4.61 -9.79 -9.52
N TYR A 115 -4.33 -9.15 -8.39
CA TYR A 115 -4.58 -7.72 -8.21
C TYR A 115 -3.32 -6.88 -8.15
N GLY A 116 -2.14 -7.49 -7.99
CA GLY A 116 -0.87 -6.79 -7.79
C GLY A 116 -0.85 -5.93 -6.52
N ALA A 117 -1.58 -6.33 -5.48
CA ALA A 117 -1.75 -5.57 -4.24
C ALA A 117 -1.48 -6.45 -3.02
N ARG A 118 -0.63 -5.95 -2.11
CA ARG A 118 -0.24 -6.62 -0.86
C ARG A 118 -0.57 -5.72 0.32
N TRP A 119 -1.01 -6.34 1.42
CA TRP A 119 -1.31 -5.63 2.65
C TRP A 119 -0.10 -4.92 3.26
N SER A 120 -0.34 -3.73 3.79
CA SER A 120 0.63 -2.93 4.55
C SER A 120 -0.12 -2.09 5.58
N GLU A 121 0.46 -1.95 6.77
CA GLU A 121 -0.01 -1.06 7.83
C GLU A 121 -0.15 0.41 7.37
N LEU A 122 0.60 0.81 6.34
CA LEU A 122 0.53 2.16 5.77
C LEU A 122 -0.89 2.52 5.28
N PHE A 123 -1.73 1.53 4.95
CA PHE A 123 -3.09 1.79 4.48
C PHE A 123 -4.04 2.32 5.56
N PHE A 124 -3.68 2.20 6.85
CA PHE A 124 -4.44 2.82 7.94
C PHE A 124 -4.24 4.33 8.03
N LEU A 125 -3.17 4.86 7.46
CA LEU A 125 -2.87 6.28 7.51
C LEU A 125 -3.86 7.05 6.60
N PRO A 126 -4.64 8.01 7.14
CA PRO A 126 -5.67 8.71 6.35
C PRO A 126 -5.09 9.48 5.17
N TYR A 127 -3.85 9.97 5.31
CA TYR A 127 -3.16 10.71 4.27
C TYR A 127 -2.52 9.81 3.21
N TYR A 128 -2.36 8.50 3.45
CA TYR A 128 -1.56 7.66 2.58
C TYR A 128 -2.33 7.25 1.32
N ASP A 129 -1.81 7.65 0.16
CA ASP A 129 -2.27 7.26 -1.16
C ASP A 129 -1.35 6.19 -1.75
N ALA A 130 -1.88 4.98 -1.94
CA ALA A 130 -1.14 3.81 -2.39
C ALA A 130 -0.60 3.93 -3.82
N ILE A 131 -1.13 4.83 -4.65
CA ILE A 131 -0.79 4.99 -6.06
C ILE A 131 0.21 6.14 -6.25
N ARG A 132 0.05 7.20 -5.45
CA ARG A 132 0.92 8.38 -5.46
C ARG A 132 2.17 8.16 -4.62
N PHE A 133 2.06 7.46 -3.51
CA PHE A 133 3.14 7.29 -2.53
C PHE A 133 3.76 5.90 -2.56
N VAL A 134 3.75 5.22 -3.71
CA VAL A 134 4.68 4.11 -3.93
C VAL A 134 6.09 4.66 -3.80
N VAL A 135 6.67 4.40 -2.64
CA VAL A 135 8.07 4.65 -2.38
C VAL A 135 8.83 3.61 -3.19
N ILE A 136 9.24 3.98 -4.40
CA ILE A 136 10.38 3.29 -5.01
C ILE A 136 11.56 3.64 -4.11
N ASP A 137 11.91 2.72 -3.21
CA ASP A 137 12.91 2.93 -2.17
C ASP A 137 14.18 3.57 -2.77
N PRO A 138 14.36 4.90 -2.60
CA PRO A 138 15.51 5.58 -3.16
C PRO A 138 16.78 5.08 -2.48
N MET A 139 16.68 4.65 -1.23
CA MET A 139 17.81 4.09 -0.48
C MET A 139 18.23 2.75 -1.09
N HIS A 140 17.28 1.87 -1.41
CA HIS A 140 17.61 0.60 -2.06
C HIS A 140 18.19 0.80 -3.46
N ASN A 141 17.61 1.68 -4.28
CA ASN A 141 18.15 2.01 -5.60
C ASN A 141 19.53 2.68 -5.55
N LEU A 142 19.81 3.42 -4.48
CA LEU A 142 21.12 4.00 -4.23
C LEU A 142 22.15 2.92 -3.82
N LEU A 143 21.76 2.02 -2.92
CA LEU A 143 22.60 0.91 -2.42
C LEU A 143 22.88 -0.16 -3.48
N LEU A 144 21.90 -0.47 -4.34
CA LEU A 144 22.08 -1.36 -5.49
C LEU A 144 22.94 -0.76 -6.60
N GLY A 145 23.26 0.54 -6.53
CA GLY A 145 24.03 1.22 -7.56
C GLY A 145 23.24 1.53 -8.84
N THR A 146 21.93 1.27 -8.87
CA THR A 146 21.05 1.62 -10.00
C THR A 146 21.15 3.11 -10.34
N ALA A 147 21.21 3.97 -9.31
CA ALA A 147 21.41 5.41 -9.49
C ALA A 147 22.69 5.74 -10.28
N ARG A 148 23.79 5.02 -10.03
CA ARG A 148 25.06 5.20 -10.77
C ARG A 148 24.90 4.82 -12.24
N HIS A 149 24.18 3.74 -12.51
CA HIS A 149 23.98 3.25 -13.88
C HIS A 149 23.13 4.23 -14.70
N VAL A 150 22.04 4.74 -14.12
CA VAL A 150 21.19 5.78 -14.73
C VAL A 150 21.99 7.04 -15.02
N LEU A 151 22.82 7.51 -14.08
CA LEU A 151 23.68 8.68 -14.28
C LEU A 151 24.68 8.50 -15.44
N LYS A 152 25.30 7.31 -15.55
CA LYS A 152 26.20 7.00 -16.70
C LYS A 152 25.45 7.06 -18.02
N LEU A 153 24.29 6.41 -18.09
CA LEU A 153 23.45 6.38 -19.29
C LEU A 153 23.00 7.79 -19.71
N TRP A 154 22.69 8.66 -18.75
CA TRP A 154 22.35 10.06 -19.02
C TRP A 154 23.53 10.90 -19.53
N ILE A 155 24.77 10.55 -19.15
CA ILE A 155 25.97 11.16 -19.71
C ILE A 155 26.17 10.67 -21.15
N GLU A 156 26.04 9.36 -21.39
CA GLU A 156 26.17 8.76 -22.72
C GLU A 156 25.12 9.29 -23.70
N LEU A 157 23.88 9.50 -23.24
CA LEU A 157 22.79 10.12 -24.02
C LEU A 157 22.89 11.65 -24.11
N GLY A 158 23.88 12.28 -23.47
CA GLY A 158 24.06 13.74 -23.49
C GLY A 158 23.00 14.55 -22.74
N VAL A 159 22.14 13.90 -21.95
CA VAL A 159 21.12 14.57 -21.11
C VAL A 159 21.83 15.40 -20.01
N LEU A 160 22.88 14.83 -19.42
CA LEU A 160 23.77 15.48 -18.46
C LEU A 160 25.16 15.67 -19.05
N SER A 161 25.71 16.87 -18.90
CA SER A 161 27.09 17.19 -19.26
C SER A 161 27.93 17.43 -18.01
N ILE A 162 29.25 17.29 -18.14
CA ILE A 162 30.20 17.55 -17.05
C ILE A 162 30.03 18.99 -16.50
N GLN A 163 29.78 19.97 -17.37
CA GLN A 163 29.51 21.35 -16.96
C GLN A 163 28.26 21.48 -16.06
N LYS A 164 27.20 20.71 -16.34
CA LYS A 164 26.01 20.67 -15.47
C LYS A 164 26.33 20.05 -14.10
N PHE A 165 27.27 19.11 -14.02
CA PHE A 165 27.72 18.56 -12.74
C PHE A 165 28.51 19.58 -11.91
N GLU A 166 29.39 20.36 -12.53
CA GLU A 166 30.12 21.43 -11.84
C GLU A 166 29.17 22.48 -11.27
N GLU A 167 28.14 22.85 -12.04
CA GLU A 167 27.09 23.76 -11.60
C GLU A 167 26.29 23.18 -10.41
N LEU A 168 25.87 21.92 -10.50
CA LEU A 168 25.17 21.24 -9.40
C LEU A 168 26.04 21.15 -8.14
N GLN A 169 27.32 20.84 -8.30
CA GLN A 169 28.28 20.75 -7.20
C GLN A 169 28.44 22.12 -6.53
N ARG A 170 28.60 23.19 -7.32
CA ARG A 170 28.70 24.56 -6.81
C ARG A 170 27.45 24.97 -6.01
N ARG A 171 26.25 24.62 -6.50
CA ARG A 171 25.00 24.85 -5.77
C ARG A 171 24.93 24.06 -4.47
N MET A 172 25.34 22.79 -4.49
CA MET A 172 25.35 21.96 -3.29
C MET A 172 26.32 22.51 -2.23
N ASP A 173 27.51 22.95 -2.64
CA ASP A 173 28.50 23.51 -1.71
C ASP A 173 28.05 24.86 -1.14
N SER A 174 27.34 25.67 -1.92
CA SER A 174 26.67 26.87 -1.42
C SER A 174 25.59 26.56 -0.37
N LEU A 175 24.82 25.48 -0.52
CA LEU A 175 23.84 25.08 0.50
C LEU A 175 24.51 24.60 1.80
N LYS A 176 25.66 23.92 1.70
CA LYS A 176 26.45 23.50 2.87
C LYS A 176 26.99 24.70 3.65
N SER A 177 27.51 25.72 2.97
CA SER A 177 28.05 26.91 3.64
C SER A 177 26.97 27.70 4.38
N LEU A 178 25.76 27.79 3.83
CA LEU A 178 24.61 28.44 4.47
C LEU A 178 24.20 27.76 5.78
N LYS A 179 24.13 26.41 5.80
CA LYS A 179 23.84 25.67 7.04
C LYS A 179 24.90 25.93 8.11
N ASN A 180 26.17 25.92 7.73
CA ASN A 180 27.27 26.13 8.67
C ASN A 180 27.26 27.57 9.25
N GLN A 181 26.91 28.57 8.44
CA GLN A 181 26.73 29.95 8.92
C GLN A 181 25.55 30.10 9.89
N SER A 182 24.40 29.46 9.61
CA SER A 182 23.24 29.53 10.52
C SER A 182 23.51 28.83 11.86
N LEU A 183 24.22 27.70 11.86
CA LEU A 183 24.57 26.96 13.08
C LEU A 183 25.57 27.73 13.94
N THR A 184 26.56 28.38 13.32
CA THR A 184 27.56 29.20 14.02
C THR A 184 26.96 30.50 14.58
N GLN A 185 26.00 31.12 13.87
CA GLN A 185 25.26 32.28 14.40
C GLN A 185 24.39 31.91 15.62
N LEU A 186 23.71 30.77 15.58
CA LEU A 186 22.92 30.28 16.71
C LEU A 186 23.80 29.91 17.91
N GLN A 187 24.94 29.24 17.69
CA GLN A 187 25.89 28.95 18.77
C GLN A 187 26.47 30.22 19.41
N ARG A 188 26.75 31.27 18.63
CA ARG A 188 27.21 32.56 19.16
C ARG A 188 26.12 33.26 20.00
N CYS A 189 24.86 33.25 19.55
CA CYS A 189 23.75 33.86 20.30
C CYS A 189 23.47 33.16 21.64
N VAL A 190 23.72 31.85 21.75
CA VAL A 190 23.53 31.08 22.99
C VAL A 190 24.67 31.29 24.00
N LEU A 191 25.87 31.62 23.54
CA LEU A 191 27.04 31.87 24.40
C LEU A 191 27.13 33.32 24.89
N GLU A 192 26.34 34.24 24.33
CA GLU A 192 26.28 35.66 24.73
C GLU A 192 25.05 35.97 25.63
N LEU A 193 24.31 34.94 26.07
CA LEU A 193 23.29 34.99 27.13
C LEU A 193 23.87 34.52 28.47
#